data_AF-A0A2V7T241-F1
#
_entry.id   AF-A0A2V7T241-F1
#
_cell.length_a   1.000
_cell.length_b   1.000
_cell.length_c   1.000
_cell.angle_alpha   90.00
_cell.angle_beta   90.00
_cell.angle_gamma   90.00
#
_symmetry.space_group_name_H-M   'P 1'
#
loop_
_entity.id
_entity.type
_entity.pdbx_description
1 polymer ?
#
loop_
_entity_poly.entity_id
_entity_poly.type
_entity_poly.pdbx_seq_one_letter_code
_entity_poly.pdbx_strand_id
1 'polypeptide(L)'
;MPGDATPPPELPPGLLAEYLESARSQLAVLAGLAERLAAAGGDREALEALRHETHKVHGSAGSYGFMEASRLAAGMEATVKDWVARPDDADVERGSLARWFVKRLGELLGVEVPEASVPPPRPPPRPPTKAPRRPVYRRPPSPLPQKPAERSSNGPPVVASGAALGVPEVIYVEDDAALAELLEYGLRAHGYRFLAYRNGRDALRELLALDVRGTHPLLLLDVDLPALDGYSIFAALERDRPGAYRVVFTTVHGTEEEQLRGLEAGALDYLVKPISLRVALEKIKRWVGR
;
A
#
# COMPACT_ATOMS: atom_id res chain seq x y z
N MET A 1 -37.80 5.26 1.02
CA MET A 1 -36.91 6.43 0.90
C MET A 1 -35.82 6.04 -0.07
N PRO A 2 -35.72 6.65 -1.27
CA PRO A 2 -34.59 6.39 -2.14
C PRO A 2 -33.32 6.87 -1.42
N GLY A 3 -32.32 6.00 -1.35
CA GLY A 3 -31.10 6.21 -0.58
C GLY A 3 -30.41 7.51 -0.98
N ASP A 4 -29.90 8.19 0.04
CA ASP A 4 -29.10 9.41 -0.05
C ASP A 4 -27.81 9.09 -0.82
N ALA A 5 -27.90 9.09 -2.16
CA ALA A 5 -26.76 8.86 -3.03
C ALA A 5 -25.87 10.09 -2.90
N THR A 6 -24.84 9.98 -2.06
CA THR A 6 -23.79 10.98 -1.98
C THR A 6 -23.31 11.25 -3.41
N PRO A 7 -23.30 12.51 -3.87
CA PRO A 7 -22.86 12.80 -5.23
C PRO A 7 -21.44 12.23 -5.41
N PRO A 8 -21.14 11.63 -6.59
CA PRO A 8 -19.84 11.05 -6.84
C PRO A 8 -18.76 12.11 -6.61
N PRO A 9 -17.57 11.73 -6.10
CA PRO A 9 -16.50 12.68 -5.88
C PRO A 9 -16.18 13.41 -7.19
N GLU A 10 -16.03 14.73 -7.12
CA GLU A 10 -15.51 15.52 -8.23
C GLU A 10 -14.05 15.13 -8.43
N LEU A 11 -13.83 14.11 -9.25
CA LEU A 11 -12.51 13.62 -9.61
C LEU A 11 -11.91 14.50 -10.70
N PRO A 12 -10.58 14.64 -10.72
CA PRO A 12 -9.89 15.31 -11.80
C PRO A 12 -10.13 14.66 -13.16
N PRO A 13 -10.08 15.43 -14.26
CA PRO A 13 -10.08 14.85 -15.59
C PRO A 13 -8.96 13.82 -15.75
N GLY A 14 -9.27 12.63 -16.27
CA GLY A 14 -8.30 11.57 -16.54
C GLY A 14 -7.99 10.63 -15.36
N LEU A 15 -8.05 11.12 -14.12
CA LEU A 15 -7.65 10.33 -12.95
C LEU A 15 -8.53 9.08 -12.73
N LEU A 16 -9.84 9.19 -13.01
CA LEU A 16 -10.73 8.02 -12.96
C LEU A 16 -10.34 6.95 -13.98
N ALA A 17 -9.90 7.35 -15.18
CA ALA A 17 -9.48 6.41 -16.20
C ALA A 17 -8.16 5.72 -15.81
N GLU A 18 -7.21 6.47 -15.25
CA GLU A 18 -5.96 5.93 -14.69
C GLU A 18 -6.24 4.93 -13.56
N TYR A 19 -7.16 5.27 -12.65
CA TYR A 19 -7.62 4.37 -11.60
C TYR A 19 -8.20 3.06 -12.15
N LEU A 20 -9.09 3.14 -13.14
CA LEU A 20 -9.71 1.95 -13.72
C LEU A 20 -8.70 1.06 -14.46
N GLU A 21 -7.69 1.64 -15.09
CA GLU A 21 -6.60 0.87 -15.73
C GLU A 21 -5.70 0.19 -14.68
N SER A 22 -5.38 0.89 -13.59
CA SER A 22 -4.68 0.30 -12.45
C SER A 22 -5.51 -0.84 -11.82
N ALA A 23 -6.82 -0.63 -11.66
CA ALA A 23 -7.74 -1.63 -11.14
C ALA A 23 -7.83 -2.87 -12.03
N ARG A 24 -7.75 -2.73 -13.37
CA ARG A 24 -7.65 -3.86 -14.30
C ARG A 24 -6.41 -4.71 -14.02
N SER A 25 -5.27 -4.07 -13.81
CA SER A 25 -4.01 -4.75 -13.48
C SER A 25 -4.12 -5.46 -12.13
N GLN A 26 -4.74 -4.82 -11.14
CA GLN A 26 -4.97 -5.40 -9.81
C GLN A 26 -5.93 -6.60 -9.85
N LEU A 27 -7.01 -6.52 -10.64
CA LEU A 27 -7.93 -7.64 -10.87
C LEU A 27 -7.21 -8.85 -11.48
N ALA A 28 -6.25 -8.64 -12.38
CA ALA A 28 -5.43 -9.73 -12.92
C ALA A 28 -4.59 -10.42 -11.84
N VAL A 29 -3.98 -9.64 -10.93
CA VAL A 29 -3.23 -10.17 -9.78
C VAL A 29 -4.15 -10.98 -8.87
N LEU A 30 -5.30 -10.43 -8.51
CA LEU A 30 -6.30 -11.11 -7.68
C LEU A 30 -6.81 -12.40 -8.33
N ALA A 31 -7.03 -12.40 -9.64
CA ALA A 31 -7.43 -13.60 -10.39
C ALA A 31 -6.35 -14.69 -10.31
N GLY A 32 -5.08 -14.33 -10.48
CA GLY A 32 -3.96 -15.26 -10.32
C GLY A 32 -3.85 -15.84 -8.90
N LEU A 33 -4.11 -15.03 -7.87
CA LEU A 33 -4.16 -15.49 -6.47
C LEU A 33 -5.35 -16.43 -6.22
N ALA A 34 -6.50 -16.16 -6.82
CA ALA A 34 -7.67 -17.04 -6.74
C ALA A 34 -7.39 -18.42 -7.34
N GLU A 35 -6.68 -18.50 -8.48
CA GLU A 35 -6.25 -19.75 -9.08
C GLU A 35 -5.23 -20.51 -8.20
N ARG A 36 -4.28 -19.79 -7.59
CA ARG A 36 -3.34 -20.40 -6.62
C ARG A 36 -4.08 -21.02 -5.44
N LEU A 37 -5.05 -20.31 -4.86
CA LEU A 37 -5.85 -20.80 -3.74
C LEU A 37 -6.82 -21.93 -4.13
N ALA A 38 -7.27 -21.97 -5.39
CA ALA A 38 -8.03 -23.11 -5.91
C ALA A 38 -7.17 -24.37 -6.03
N ALA A 39 -5.89 -24.23 -6.39
CA ALA A 39 -4.95 -25.34 -6.45
C ALA A 39 -4.43 -25.77 -5.06
N ALA A 40 -4.24 -24.81 -4.15
CA ALA A 40 -3.73 -25.04 -2.80
C ALA A 40 -4.36 -24.01 -1.82
N GLY A 41 -5.49 -24.38 -1.21
CA GLY A 41 -6.23 -23.47 -0.32
C GLY A 41 -5.42 -22.95 0.86
N GLY A 42 -4.49 -23.74 1.39
CA GLY A 42 -3.59 -23.38 2.51
C GLY A 42 -2.33 -22.61 2.13
N ASP A 43 -2.19 -22.14 0.88
CA ASP A 43 -1.04 -21.33 0.45
C ASP A 43 -1.00 -20.00 1.22
N ARG A 44 -0.18 -19.95 2.29
CA ARG A 44 -0.07 -18.78 3.19
C ARG A 44 0.41 -17.53 2.47
N GLU A 45 1.32 -17.68 1.51
CA GLU A 45 1.81 -16.55 0.73
C GLU A 45 0.70 -15.98 -0.15
N ALA A 46 -0.10 -16.85 -0.78
CA ALA A 46 -1.26 -16.41 -1.57
C ALA A 46 -2.35 -15.76 -0.68
N LEU A 47 -2.59 -16.28 0.53
CA LEU A 47 -3.54 -15.67 1.47
C LEU A 47 -3.09 -14.28 1.94
N GLU A 48 -1.81 -14.12 2.28
CA GLU A 48 -1.26 -12.82 2.68
C GLU A 48 -1.29 -11.82 1.53
N ALA A 49 -0.92 -12.25 0.32
CA ALA A 49 -1.02 -11.42 -0.88
C ALA A 49 -2.46 -11.02 -1.20
N LEU A 50 -3.42 -11.95 -1.09
CA LEU A 50 -4.83 -11.66 -1.32
C LEU A 50 -5.37 -10.66 -0.31
N ARG A 51 -5.02 -10.80 0.97
CA ARG A 51 -5.39 -9.85 2.02
C ARG A 51 -4.87 -8.45 1.68
N HIS A 52 -3.60 -8.36 1.33
CA HIS A 52 -2.92 -7.10 1.02
C HIS A 52 -3.51 -6.40 -0.23
N GLU A 53 -3.73 -7.14 -1.32
CA GLU A 53 -4.34 -6.56 -2.52
C GLU A 53 -5.80 -6.15 -2.30
N THR A 54 -6.55 -6.92 -1.51
CA THR A 54 -7.91 -6.56 -1.11
C THR A 54 -7.94 -5.31 -0.24
N HIS A 55 -6.98 -5.16 0.69
CA HIS A 55 -6.85 -3.97 1.54
C HIS A 55 -6.66 -2.69 0.70
N LYS A 56 -5.83 -2.73 -0.34
CA LYS A 56 -5.67 -1.60 -1.28
C LYS A 56 -7.01 -1.22 -1.93
N VAL A 57 -7.73 -2.20 -2.49
CA VAL A 57 -9.06 -1.94 -3.08
C VAL A 57 -10.02 -1.33 -2.06
N HIS A 58 -10.03 -1.87 -0.83
CA HIS A 58 -10.85 -1.35 0.26
C HIS A 58 -10.49 0.13 0.55
N GLY A 59 -9.19 0.44 0.64
CA GLY A 59 -8.66 1.77 0.93
C GLY A 59 -8.93 2.83 -0.14
N SER A 60 -8.80 2.49 -1.43
CA SER A 60 -8.92 3.47 -2.52
C SER A 60 -10.28 3.51 -3.21
N ALA A 61 -10.98 2.39 -3.39
CA ALA A 61 -12.14 2.34 -4.31
C ALA A 61 -13.25 3.34 -3.95
N GLY A 62 -13.52 3.53 -2.66
CA GLY A 62 -14.52 4.50 -2.21
C GLY A 62 -14.09 5.95 -2.45
N SER A 63 -12.80 6.25 -2.39
CA SER A 63 -12.24 7.58 -2.72
C SER A 63 -12.44 7.95 -4.19
N TYR A 64 -12.56 6.94 -5.05
CA TYR A 64 -12.87 7.07 -6.48
C TYR A 64 -14.37 6.96 -6.79
N GLY A 65 -15.23 6.89 -5.77
CA GLY A 65 -16.68 6.82 -5.93
C GLY A 65 -17.26 5.40 -6.00
N PHE A 66 -16.44 4.35 -5.94
CA PHE A 66 -16.87 2.96 -5.97
C PHE A 66 -17.13 2.43 -4.55
N MET A 67 -18.11 3.02 -3.86
CA MET A 67 -18.42 2.67 -2.46
C MET A 67 -18.82 1.21 -2.28
N GLU A 68 -19.55 0.63 -3.23
CA GLU A 68 -19.92 -0.79 -3.17
C GLU A 68 -18.71 -1.71 -3.33
N ALA A 69 -17.77 -1.36 -4.22
CA ALA A 69 -16.53 -2.10 -4.41
C ALA A 69 -15.65 -2.06 -3.14
N SER A 70 -15.52 -0.88 -2.52
CA SER A 70 -14.81 -0.70 -1.25
C SER A 70 -15.41 -1.55 -0.12
N ARG A 71 -16.75 -1.58 0.03
CA ARG A 71 -17.43 -2.44 1.02
C ARG A 71 -17.25 -3.93 0.74
N LEU A 72 -17.32 -4.34 -0.53
CA LEU A 72 -17.08 -5.73 -0.93
C LEU A 72 -15.64 -6.15 -0.57
N ALA A 73 -14.67 -5.29 -0.86
CA ALA A 73 -13.28 -5.51 -0.49
C ALA A 73 -13.09 -5.57 1.03
N ALA A 74 -13.73 -4.70 1.81
CA ALA A 74 -13.69 -4.77 3.28
C ALA A 74 -14.17 -6.13 3.83
N GLY A 75 -15.29 -6.63 3.29
CA GLY A 75 -15.83 -7.94 3.67
C GLY A 75 -14.90 -9.10 3.28
N MET A 76 -14.31 -9.03 2.09
CA MET A 76 -13.34 -10.01 1.64
C MET A 76 -12.06 -9.96 2.49
N GLU A 77 -11.56 -8.78 2.83
CA GLU A 77 -10.39 -8.60 3.69
C GLU A 77 -10.60 -9.25 5.06
N ALA A 78 -11.75 -9.02 5.70
CA ALA A 78 -12.12 -9.68 6.94
C ALA A 78 -12.17 -11.21 6.80
N THR A 79 -12.74 -11.70 5.69
CA THR A 79 -12.80 -13.14 5.38
C THR A 79 -11.40 -13.74 5.23
N VAL A 80 -10.50 -13.06 4.50
CA VAL A 80 -9.13 -13.54 4.29
C VAL A 80 -8.31 -13.47 5.58
N LYS A 81 -8.57 -12.48 6.46
CA LYS A 81 -7.96 -12.41 7.80
C LYS A 81 -8.27 -13.68 8.60
N ASP A 82 -9.51 -14.15 8.56
CA ASP A 82 -9.90 -15.40 9.20
C ASP A 82 -9.23 -16.63 8.56
N TRP A 83 -9.06 -16.64 7.24
CA TRP A 83 -8.35 -17.71 6.54
C TRP A 83 -6.87 -17.78 6.90
N VAL A 84 -6.21 -16.63 7.05
CA VAL A 84 -4.79 -16.56 7.47
C VAL A 84 -4.61 -17.07 8.89
N ALA A 85 -5.60 -16.86 9.77
CA ALA A 85 -5.60 -17.40 11.12
C ALA A 85 -5.80 -18.93 11.16
N ARG A 86 -6.50 -19.49 10.16
CA ARG A 86 -6.84 -20.91 10.07
C ARG A 86 -6.50 -21.49 8.69
N PRO A 87 -5.22 -21.52 8.27
CA PRO A 87 -4.85 -21.86 6.90
C PRO A 87 -5.12 -23.33 6.55
N ASP A 88 -5.24 -24.23 7.54
CA ASP A 88 -5.43 -25.67 7.31
C ASP A 88 -6.91 -26.10 7.35
N ASP A 89 -7.85 -25.15 7.47
CA ASP A 89 -9.29 -25.42 7.44
C ASP A 89 -9.73 -25.88 6.03
N ALA A 90 -9.91 -27.19 5.87
CA ALA A 90 -10.19 -27.86 4.60
C ALA A 90 -11.63 -27.70 4.11
N ASP A 91 -12.55 -27.30 4.98
CA ASP A 91 -13.97 -27.14 4.67
C ASP A 91 -14.26 -25.81 3.95
N VAL A 92 -13.25 -24.95 3.81
CA VAL A 92 -13.37 -23.64 3.19
C VAL A 92 -12.95 -23.69 1.71
N GLU A 93 -13.90 -23.49 0.81
CA GLU A 93 -13.64 -23.36 -0.64
C GLU A 93 -13.04 -22.00 -1.03
N ARG A 94 -11.82 -21.70 -0.54
CA ARG A 94 -11.18 -20.39 -0.69
C ARG A 94 -11.02 -19.95 -2.14
N GLY A 95 -10.63 -20.85 -3.03
CA GLY A 95 -10.48 -20.57 -4.46
C GLY A 95 -11.80 -20.14 -5.12
N SER A 96 -12.90 -20.85 -4.83
CA SER A 96 -14.24 -20.53 -5.35
C SER A 96 -14.71 -19.16 -4.87
N LEU A 97 -14.55 -18.87 -3.57
CA LEU A 97 -14.94 -17.56 -3.02
C LEU A 97 -14.06 -16.43 -3.56
N ALA A 98 -12.75 -16.65 -3.68
CA ALA A 98 -11.83 -15.67 -4.28
C ALA A 98 -12.20 -15.37 -5.74
N ARG A 99 -12.49 -16.39 -6.57
CA ARG A 99 -12.94 -16.20 -7.95
C ARG A 99 -14.24 -15.39 -8.03
N TRP A 100 -15.21 -15.73 -7.18
CA TRP A 100 -16.47 -14.98 -7.08
C TRP A 100 -16.21 -13.51 -6.72
N PHE A 101 -15.34 -13.27 -5.74
CA PHE A 101 -14.95 -11.92 -5.32
C PHE A 101 -14.34 -11.13 -6.48
N VAL A 102 -13.36 -11.69 -7.20
CA VAL A 102 -12.73 -11.00 -8.34
C VAL A 102 -13.75 -10.65 -9.41
N LYS A 103 -14.62 -11.60 -9.78
CA LYS A 103 -15.68 -11.36 -10.76
C LYS A 103 -16.62 -10.25 -10.33
N ARG A 104 -17.10 -10.30 -9.08
CA ARG A 104 -18.03 -9.32 -8.54
C ARG A 104 -17.39 -7.94 -8.44
N LEU A 105 -16.11 -7.87 -8.07
CA LEU A 105 -15.35 -6.63 -8.02
C LEU A 105 -15.21 -6.01 -9.42
N GLY A 106 -14.88 -6.81 -10.44
CA GLY A 106 -14.84 -6.34 -11.84
C GLY A 106 -16.19 -5.77 -12.32
N GLU A 107 -17.30 -6.45 -12.00
CA GLU A 107 -18.66 -5.95 -12.28
C GLU A 107 -18.93 -4.58 -11.63
N LEU A 108 -18.58 -4.42 -10.36
CA LEU A 108 -18.80 -3.16 -9.61
C LEU A 108 -17.94 -2.01 -10.12
N LEU A 109 -16.73 -2.31 -10.61
CA LEU A 109 -15.82 -1.31 -11.18
C LEU A 109 -16.11 -1.03 -12.66
N GLY A 110 -16.91 -1.86 -13.33
CA GLY A 110 -17.11 -1.79 -14.78
C GLY A 110 -15.87 -2.18 -15.58
N VAL A 111 -15.01 -3.04 -15.01
CA VAL A 111 -13.75 -3.47 -15.60
C VAL A 111 -13.81 -4.96 -15.91
N GLU A 112 -13.50 -5.32 -17.16
CA GLU A 112 -13.37 -6.73 -17.54
C GLU A 112 -12.18 -7.37 -16.81
N VAL A 113 -12.45 -8.45 -16.09
CA VAL A 113 -11.44 -9.27 -15.42
C VAL A 113 -10.66 -10.02 -16.50
N PRO A 114 -9.33 -9.82 -16.62
CA PRO A 114 -8.52 -10.60 -17.56
C PRO A 114 -8.58 -12.08 -17.17
N GLU A 115 -8.70 -12.98 -18.16
CA GLU A 115 -8.54 -14.41 -17.88
C GLU A 115 -7.18 -14.63 -17.20
N ALA A 116 -7.17 -15.31 -16.06
CA ALA A 116 -5.96 -15.58 -15.33
C ALA A 116 -4.97 -16.31 -16.25
N SER A 117 -3.86 -15.65 -16.62
CA SER A 117 -2.76 -16.34 -17.26
C SER A 117 -2.15 -17.24 -16.19
N VAL A 118 -2.50 -18.53 -16.18
CA VAL A 118 -1.89 -19.52 -15.30
C VAL A 118 -0.38 -19.46 -15.56
N PRO A 119 0.46 -19.01 -14.62
CA PRO A 119 1.90 -19.08 -14.81
C PRO A 119 2.25 -20.56 -15.01
N PRO A 120 3.09 -20.91 -16.00
CA PRO A 120 3.42 -22.31 -16.25
C PRO A 120 3.95 -22.95 -14.96
N PRO A 121 3.55 -24.20 -14.65
CA PRO A 121 4.01 -24.88 -13.44
C PRO A 121 5.53 -24.79 -13.36
N ARG A 122 6.07 -24.44 -12.18
CA ARG A 122 7.53 -24.43 -11.98
C ARG A 122 8.06 -25.82 -12.39
N PRO A 123 9.09 -25.88 -13.24
CA PRO A 123 9.66 -27.17 -13.61
C PRO A 123 10.10 -27.91 -12.35
N PRO A 124 9.97 -29.24 -12.29
CA PRO A 124 10.39 -30.02 -11.14
C PRO A 124 11.86 -29.71 -10.80
N PRO A 125 12.23 -29.70 -9.50
CA PRO A 125 13.61 -29.49 -9.11
C PRO A 125 14.49 -30.48 -9.87
N ARG A 126 15.50 -29.96 -10.58
CA ARG A 126 16.44 -30.82 -11.30
C ARG A 126 17.05 -31.81 -10.29
N PRO A 127 17.15 -33.11 -10.64
CA PRO A 127 17.79 -34.07 -9.76
C PRO A 127 19.22 -33.59 -9.45
N PRO A 128 19.75 -33.86 -8.25
CA PRO A 128 21.08 -33.43 -7.88
C PRO A 128 22.11 -34.04 -8.85
N THR A 129 22.61 -33.23 -9.78
CA THR A 129 23.77 -33.58 -10.60
C THR A 129 24.97 -33.71 -9.66
N LYS A 130 25.59 -34.90 -9.65
CA LYS A 130 26.84 -35.17 -8.92
C LYS A 130 27.83 -34.02 -9.16
N ALA A 131 28.23 -33.36 -8.09
CA ALA A 131 29.20 -32.29 -8.15
C ALA A 131 30.50 -32.78 -8.81
N PRO A 132 31.08 -32.06 -9.79
CA PRO A 132 32.40 -32.37 -10.26
C PRO A 132 33.41 -32.14 -9.13
N ARG A 133 34.37 -33.06 -8.99
CA ARG A 133 35.48 -32.95 -8.04
C ARG A 133 36.24 -31.66 -8.30
N ARG A 134 36.33 -30.79 -7.30
CA ARG A 134 37.12 -29.55 -7.36
C ARG A 134 38.62 -29.87 -7.51
N PRO A 135 39.35 -29.26 -8.46
CA PRO A 135 40.81 -29.25 -8.42
C PRO A 135 41.29 -28.35 -7.27
N VAL A 136 42.31 -28.80 -6.55
CA VAL A 136 42.97 -28.05 -5.48
C VAL A 136 43.78 -26.92 -6.11
N TYR A 137 43.26 -25.69 -6.04
CA TYR A 137 44.01 -24.48 -6.40
C TYR A 137 44.77 -23.94 -5.18
N ARG A 138 46.09 -23.76 -5.35
CA ARG A 138 46.93 -22.96 -4.42
C ARG A 138 46.44 -21.51 -4.43
N ARG A 139 46.25 -20.94 -3.24
CA ARG A 139 45.87 -19.53 -3.02
C ARG A 139 46.91 -18.57 -3.61
N PRO A 140 46.52 -17.64 -4.51
CA PRO A 140 47.26 -16.41 -4.73
C PRO A 140 46.86 -15.33 -3.69
N PRO A 141 47.69 -14.29 -3.48
CA PRO A 141 47.44 -13.25 -2.48
C PRO A 141 46.22 -12.38 -2.81
N SER A 142 45.58 -11.88 -1.75
CA SER A 142 44.33 -11.12 -1.76
C SER A 142 44.42 -9.81 -2.57
N PRO A 143 43.40 -9.46 -3.39
CA PRO A 143 43.21 -8.09 -3.85
C PRO A 143 42.46 -7.23 -2.81
N LEU A 144 42.74 -5.93 -2.86
CA LEU A 144 42.17 -4.82 -2.07
C LEU A 144 40.63 -4.75 -2.13
N PRO A 145 39.97 -4.08 -1.15
CA PRO A 145 38.52 -4.08 -1.03
C PRO A 145 37.83 -3.38 -2.22
N GLN A 146 36.97 -4.11 -2.92
CA GLN A 146 36.06 -3.56 -3.92
C GLN A 146 34.74 -3.16 -3.24
N LYS A 147 34.20 -1.99 -3.64
CA LYS A 147 32.90 -1.44 -3.22
C LYS A 147 31.77 -2.47 -3.40
N PRO A 148 30.77 -2.53 -2.50
CA PRO A 148 29.63 -3.43 -2.68
C PRO A 148 28.79 -3.02 -3.90
N ALA A 149 28.47 -4.01 -4.72
CA ALA A 149 27.63 -3.92 -5.90
C ALA A 149 26.17 -3.62 -5.54
N GLU A 150 25.58 -2.71 -6.31
CA GLU A 150 24.15 -2.38 -6.33
C GLU A 150 23.30 -3.63 -6.58
N ARG A 151 22.30 -3.88 -5.73
CA ARG A 151 21.21 -4.82 -5.98
C ARG A 151 19.87 -4.12 -5.69
N SER A 152 19.20 -3.79 -6.79
CA SER A 152 17.75 -3.72 -7.02
C SER A 152 16.88 -3.29 -5.83
N SER A 153 16.69 -1.97 -5.69
CA SER A 153 15.55 -1.40 -5.00
C SER A 153 14.46 -1.04 -6.01
N ASN A 154 13.21 -1.26 -5.62
CA ASN A 154 12.04 -0.60 -6.22
C ASN A 154 12.33 0.90 -6.39
N GLY A 155 11.71 1.49 -7.42
CA GLY A 155 12.11 2.76 -8.02
C GLY A 155 12.30 3.95 -7.06
N PRO A 156 12.98 5.01 -7.52
CA PRO A 156 13.25 6.19 -6.72
C PRO A 156 11.95 6.83 -6.21
N PRO A 157 12.01 7.67 -5.15
CA PRO A 157 10.87 8.48 -4.74
C PRO A 157 10.29 9.20 -5.96
N VAL A 158 8.96 9.14 -6.13
CA VAL A 158 8.27 9.90 -7.18
C VAL A 158 8.28 11.36 -6.73
N VAL A 159 9.36 12.07 -7.08
CA VAL A 159 9.46 13.52 -6.95
C VAL A 159 8.78 14.14 -8.16
N ALA A 160 7.63 14.77 -7.96
CA ALA A 160 6.94 15.46 -9.05
C ALA A 160 6.84 16.97 -8.83
N SER A 161 7.90 17.61 -9.36
CA SER A 161 8.06 18.95 -9.97
C SER A 161 8.03 20.22 -9.11
N GLY A 162 9.19 20.92 -9.12
CA GLY A 162 9.28 22.36 -8.89
C GLY A 162 10.52 22.86 -8.14
N ALA A 163 11.73 22.63 -8.68
CA ALA A 163 13.01 23.28 -8.31
C ALA A 163 13.53 23.15 -6.85
N ALA A 164 14.83 22.85 -6.71
CA ALA A 164 15.62 23.04 -5.47
C ALA A 164 15.34 24.44 -4.85
N LEU A 165 15.15 24.69 -3.54
CA LEU A 165 15.38 23.98 -2.28
C LEU A 165 14.30 24.39 -1.25
N GLY A 166 13.52 23.46 -0.72
CA GLY A 166 12.64 23.72 0.41
C GLY A 166 12.18 22.43 1.08
N VAL A 167 12.07 22.42 2.40
CA VAL A 167 11.52 21.28 3.14
C VAL A 167 10.08 21.04 2.66
N PRO A 168 9.66 19.78 2.41
CA PRO A 168 8.27 19.47 2.09
C PRO A 168 7.35 19.97 3.21
N GLU A 169 6.15 20.41 2.82
CA GLU A 169 5.10 20.78 3.77
C GLU A 169 4.27 19.57 4.15
N VAL A 170 4.08 18.65 3.20
CA VAL A 170 3.36 17.39 3.39
C VAL A 170 4.25 16.24 2.94
N ILE A 171 4.39 15.23 3.76
CA ILE A 171 5.00 13.96 3.41
C ILE A 171 3.90 12.93 3.59
N TYR A 172 3.84 11.93 2.71
CA TYR A 172 2.90 10.85 2.91
C TYR A 172 3.54 9.49 2.61
N VAL A 173 3.12 8.47 3.36
CA VAL A 173 3.59 7.08 3.25
C VAL A 173 2.37 6.20 3.02
N GLU A 174 2.20 5.74 1.79
CA GLU A 174 1.00 5.05 1.31
C GLU A 174 1.40 4.08 0.19
N ASP A 175 1.18 2.78 0.40
CA ASP A 175 1.51 1.74 -0.59
C ASP A 175 0.39 1.51 -1.61
N ASP A 176 -0.82 2.03 -1.37
CA ASP A 176 -1.86 2.11 -2.39
C ASP A 176 -1.50 3.16 -3.45
N ALA A 177 -1.12 2.68 -4.64
CA ALA A 177 -0.78 3.50 -5.80
C ALA A 177 -1.86 4.55 -6.11
N ALA A 178 -3.11 4.10 -6.20
CA ALA A 178 -4.25 4.91 -6.58
C ALA A 178 -4.61 5.96 -5.53
N LEU A 179 -4.59 5.60 -4.24
CA LEU A 179 -4.93 6.56 -3.18
C LEU A 179 -3.90 7.68 -3.10
N ALA A 180 -2.63 7.34 -3.20
CA ALA A 180 -1.58 8.34 -3.25
C ALA A 180 -1.65 9.21 -4.50
N GLU A 181 -1.91 8.66 -5.70
CA GLU A 181 -2.09 9.47 -6.92
C GLU A 181 -3.20 10.52 -6.75
N LEU A 182 -4.30 10.13 -6.10
CA LEU A 182 -5.38 11.05 -5.74
C LEU A 182 -4.91 12.18 -4.81
N LEU A 183 -4.13 11.84 -3.77
CA LEU A 183 -3.56 12.81 -2.84
C LEU A 183 -2.53 13.70 -3.53
N GLU A 184 -1.64 13.15 -4.35
CA GLU A 184 -0.65 13.91 -5.13
C GLU A 184 -1.32 14.94 -6.02
N TYR A 185 -2.35 14.51 -6.75
CA TYR A 185 -3.12 15.41 -7.59
C TYR A 185 -3.65 16.58 -6.74
N GLY A 186 -4.32 16.28 -5.64
CA GLY A 186 -4.92 17.30 -4.78
C GLY A 186 -3.88 18.25 -4.20
N LEU A 187 -2.78 17.71 -3.68
CA LEU A 187 -1.69 18.49 -3.11
C LEU A 187 -1.02 19.39 -4.14
N ARG A 188 -0.75 18.87 -5.35
CA ARG A 188 -0.17 19.63 -6.46
C ARG A 188 -1.10 20.75 -6.91
N ALA A 189 -2.39 20.47 -7.07
CA ALA A 189 -3.39 21.47 -7.46
C ALA A 189 -3.51 22.62 -6.45
N HIS A 190 -3.19 22.38 -5.18
CA HIS A 190 -3.22 23.38 -4.10
C HIS A 190 -1.83 23.97 -3.78
N GLY A 191 -0.81 23.68 -4.60
CA GLY A 191 0.53 24.25 -4.46
C GLY A 191 1.26 23.83 -3.19
N TYR A 192 1.02 22.63 -2.68
CA TYR A 192 1.82 22.05 -1.61
C TYR A 192 3.13 21.52 -2.17
N ARG A 193 4.24 21.75 -1.46
CA ARG A 193 5.46 20.95 -1.64
C ARG A 193 5.29 19.64 -0.90
N PHE A 194 5.41 18.51 -1.59
CA PHE A 194 5.24 17.21 -0.94
C PHE A 194 6.26 16.16 -1.36
N LEU A 195 6.40 15.14 -0.51
CA LEU A 195 7.15 13.91 -0.78
C LEU A 195 6.27 12.68 -0.53
N ALA A 196 6.50 11.65 -1.33
CA ALA A 196 5.73 10.42 -1.34
C ALA A 196 6.63 9.21 -1.11
N TYR A 197 6.22 8.30 -0.24
CA TYR A 197 6.87 7.01 -0.08
C TYR A 197 5.85 5.87 -0.22
N ARG A 198 6.26 4.81 -0.92
CA ARG A 198 5.44 3.61 -1.20
C ARG A 198 5.79 2.41 -0.33
N ASN A 199 6.77 2.57 0.56
CA ASN A 199 7.29 1.50 1.39
C ASN A 199 7.67 2.06 2.77
N GLY A 200 7.15 1.45 3.84
CA GLY A 200 7.38 1.92 5.20
C GLY A 200 8.85 1.90 5.65
N ARG A 201 9.64 0.91 5.21
CA ARG A 201 11.07 0.81 5.59
C ARG A 201 11.91 1.88 4.91
N ASP A 202 11.68 2.08 3.62
CA ASP A 202 12.34 3.15 2.88
C ASP A 202 11.92 4.51 3.44
N ALA A 203 10.62 4.70 3.71
CA ALA A 203 10.10 5.92 4.33
C ALA A 203 10.79 6.23 5.66
N LEU A 204 10.85 5.27 6.60
CA LEU A 204 11.49 5.50 7.89
C LEU A 204 12.96 5.88 7.74
N ARG A 205 13.72 5.19 6.88
CA ARG A 205 15.13 5.52 6.62
C ARG A 205 15.28 6.96 6.14
N GLU A 206 14.50 7.36 5.14
CA GLU A 206 14.60 8.70 4.56
C GLU A 206 14.09 9.78 5.52
N LEU A 207 13.02 9.52 6.28
CA LEU A 207 12.47 10.44 7.28
C LEU A 207 13.46 10.69 8.43
N LEU A 208 14.22 9.68 8.86
CA LEU A 208 15.26 9.87 9.86
C LEU A 208 16.41 10.75 9.33
N ALA A 209 16.75 10.61 8.04
CA ALA A 209 17.81 11.37 7.39
C ALA A 209 17.41 12.79 6.95
N LEU A 210 16.10 13.05 6.77
CA LEU A 210 15.61 14.31 6.21
C LEU A 210 15.89 15.50 7.14
N ASP A 211 16.56 16.52 6.62
CA ASP A 211 16.72 17.79 7.32
C ASP A 211 15.44 18.64 7.19
N VAL A 212 14.63 18.62 8.25
CA VAL A 212 13.37 19.35 8.31
C VAL A 212 13.53 20.84 8.65
N ARG A 213 14.75 21.35 8.90
CA ARG A 213 15.04 22.78 9.16
C ARG A 213 14.07 23.49 10.14
N GLY A 214 13.52 22.75 11.10
CA GLY A 214 12.52 23.26 12.04
C GLY A 214 11.14 23.59 11.44
N THR A 215 10.79 23.14 10.24
CA THR A 215 9.48 23.41 9.61
C THR A 215 8.38 22.45 10.05
N HIS A 216 8.73 21.33 10.69
CA HIS A 216 7.78 20.33 11.22
C HIS A 216 6.73 19.87 10.17
N PRO A 217 7.14 19.19 9.08
CA PRO A 217 6.24 18.78 8.01
C PRO A 217 5.08 17.93 8.52
N LEU A 218 3.92 18.06 7.87
CA LEU A 218 2.81 17.13 8.06
C LEU A 218 3.18 15.78 7.47
N LEU A 219 3.08 14.70 8.24
CA LEU A 219 3.27 13.33 7.80
C LEU A 219 1.92 12.60 7.79
N LEU A 220 1.38 12.32 6.61
CA LEU A 220 0.24 11.42 6.44
C LEU A 220 0.75 9.98 6.39
N LEU A 221 0.47 9.18 7.40
CA LEU A 221 1.09 7.88 7.59
C LEU A 221 0.03 6.78 7.56
N ASP A 222 0.09 5.89 6.58
CA ASP A 222 -0.78 4.72 6.59
C ASP A 222 -0.42 3.77 7.73
N VAL A 223 -1.44 3.30 8.43
CA VAL A 223 -1.31 2.36 9.55
C VAL A 223 -0.89 0.99 9.03
N ASP A 224 -1.53 0.51 7.96
CA ASP A 224 -1.45 -0.88 7.51
C ASP A 224 -0.41 -1.12 6.40
N LEU A 225 0.74 -0.45 6.51
CA LEU A 225 1.85 -0.62 5.57
C LEU A 225 2.45 -2.03 5.62
N PRO A 226 2.83 -2.61 4.47
CA PRO A 226 3.45 -3.93 4.42
C PRO A 226 4.84 -3.92 5.09
N ALA A 227 5.12 -4.99 5.83
CA ALA A 227 6.40 -5.30 6.50
C ALA A 227 6.86 -4.36 7.62
N LEU A 228 6.37 -3.12 7.70
CA LEU A 228 6.59 -2.19 8.82
C LEU A 228 5.39 -1.25 8.91
N ASP A 229 4.59 -1.42 9.97
CA ASP A 229 3.34 -0.68 10.17
C ASP A 229 3.58 0.79 10.57
N GLY A 230 2.56 1.63 10.36
CA GLY A 230 2.61 3.06 10.63
C GLY A 230 2.87 3.39 12.10
N TYR A 231 2.33 2.63 13.06
CA TYR A 231 2.59 2.88 14.47
C TYR A 231 4.05 2.62 14.83
N SER A 232 4.67 1.59 14.26
CA SER A 232 6.10 1.30 14.43
C SER A 232 6.98 2.40 13.84
N ILE A 233 6.61 2.95 12.68
CA ILE A 233 7.31 4.11 12.09
C ILE A 233 7.17 5.33 13.00
N PHE A 234 5.95 5.63 13.44
CA PHE A 234 5.68 6.76 14.33
C PHE A 234 6.47 6.67 15.64
N ALA A 235 6.46 5.51 16.30
CA ALA A 235 7.22 5.29 17.54
C ALA A 235 8.74 5.47 17.35
N ALA A 236 9.29 5.03 16.21
CA ALA A 236 10.70 5.24 15.88
C ALA A 236 11.01 6.73 15.65
N LEU A 237 10.12 7.47 14.98
CA LEU A 237 10.27 8.91 14.78
C LEU A 237 10.18 9.68 16.10
N GLU A 238 9.24 9.35 16.99
CA GLU A 238 9.15 10.01 18.30
C GLU A 238 10.36 9.71 19.19
N ARG A 239 10.95 8.51 19.07
CA ARG A 239 12.17 8.16 19.80
C ARG A 239 13.41 8.89 19.28
N ASP A 240 13.63 8.85 17.97
CA ASP A 240 14.89 9.26 17.37
C ASP A 240 14.88 10.72 16.89
N ARG A 241 13.68 11.25 16.61
CA ARG A 241 13.43 12.60 16.08
C ARG A 241 12.15 13.22 16.70
N PRO A 242 12.05 13.31 18.03
CA PRO A 242 10.84 13.76 18.72
C PRO A 242 10.35 15.11 18.19
N GLY A 243 9.06 15.17 17.84
CA GLY A 243 8.44 16.38 17.33
C GLY A 243 8.90 16.82 15.93
N ALA A 244 9.77 16.10 15.22
CA ALA A 244 10.22 16.53 13.90
C ALA A 244 9.09 16.56 12.84
N TYR A 245 8.01 15.82 13.07
CA TYR A 245 6.88 15.65 12.16
C TYR A 245 5.56 15.81 12.90
N ARG A 246 4.57 16.42 12.23
CA ARG A 246 3.17 16.41 12.68
C ARG A 246 2.50 15.21 12.05
N VAL A 247 2.20 14.16 12.81
CA VAL A 247 1.75 12.90 12.23
C VAL A 247 0.23 12.80 12.23
N VAL A 248 -0.36 12.50 11.08
CA VAL A 248 -1.78 12.13 10.93
C VAL A 248 -1.84 10.75 10.33
N PHE A 249 -2.57 9.84 10.95
CA PHE A 249 -2.71 8.49 10.43
C PHE A 249 -3.77 8.41 9.33
N THR A 250 -3.50 7.66 8.26
CA THR A 250 -4.51 7.16 7.33
C THR A 250 -4.81 5.70 7.70
N THR A 251 -6.08 5.30 7.68
CA THR A 251 -6.46 3.96 8.16
C THR A 251 -7.78 3.51 7.55
N VAL A 252 -7.91 2.23 7.20
CA VAL A 252 -9.23 1.62 6.90
C VAL A 252 -10.00 1.29 8.18
N HIS A 253 -9.30 1.23 9.31
CA HIS A 253 -9.86 0.92 10.61
C HIS A 253 -10.14 2.22 11.38
N GLY A 254 -11.43 2.55 11.48
CA GLY A 254 -11.91 3.78 12.12
C GLY A 254 -12.49 3.56 13.51
N THR A 255 -12.13 2.48 14.22
CA THR A 255 -12.71 2.23 15.55
C THR A 255 -12.26 3.30 16.55
N GLU A 256 -13.06 3.53 17.58
CA GLU A 256 -12.73 4.49 18.65
C GLU A 256 -11.42 4.10 19.35
N GLU A 257 -11.22 2.82 19.63
CA GLU A 257 -10.02 2.29 20.29
C GLU A 257 -8.74 2.57 19.49
N GLU A 258 -8.77 2.37 18.16
CA GLU A 258 -7.63 2.63 17.29
C GLU A 258 -7.33 4.12 17.20
N GLN A 259 -8.36 4.95 17.06
CA GLN A 259 -8.19 6.40 17.03
C GLN A 259 -7.59 6.89 18.35
N LEU A 260 -8.15 6.47 19.48
CA LEU A 260 -7.63 6.80 20.82
C LEU A 260 -6.17 6.40 20.97
N ARG A 261 -5.80 5.17 20.55
CA ARG A 261 -4.44 4.66 20.69
C ARG A 261 -3.39 5.59 20.08
N GLY A 262 -3.56 6.05 18.84
CA GLY A 262 -2.58 6.97 18.25
C GLY A 262 -2.72 8.42 18.71
N LEU A 263 -3.91 8.90 19.10
CA LEU A 263 -4.03 10.22 19.73
C LEU A 263 -3.27 10.26 21.07
N GLU A 264 -3.43 9.23 21.90
CA GLU A 264 -2.69 9.08 23.17
C GLU A 264 -1.17 8.95 22.94
N ALA A 265 -0.77 8.35 21.82
CA ALA A 265 0.63 8.27 21.41
C ALA A 265 1.21 9.60 20.89
N GLY A 266 0.38 10.64 20.71
CA GLY A 266 0.80 11.98 20.28
C GLY A 266 0.56 12.31 18.81
N ALA A 267 -0.21 11.49 18.08
CA ALA A 267 -0.63 11.83 16.72
C ALA A 267 -1.60 13.03 16.71
N LEU A 268 -1.58 13.79 15.63
CA LEU A 268 -2.36 15.01 15.46
C LEU A 268 -3.84 14.76 15.16
N ASP A 269 -4.14 13.81 14.25
CA ASP A 269 -5.50 13.43 13.85
C ASP A 269 -5.47 12.12 13.02
N TYR A 270 -6.63 11.72 12.50
CA TYR A 270 -6.82 10.62 11.58
C TYR A 270 -7.59 11.03 10.31
N LEU A 271 -7.32 10.27 9.25
CA LEU A 271 -8.12 10.20 8.03
C LEU A 271 -8.57 8.74 7.83
N VAL A 272 -9.87 8.51 8.03
CA VAL A 272 -10.46 7.19 7.81
C VAL A 272 -10.73 7.01 6.31
N LYS A 273 -10.26 5.89 5.76
CA LYS A 273 -10.50 5.45 4.38
C LYS A 273 -11.95 4.91 4.27
N PRO A 274 -12.68 5.17 3.18
CA PRO A 274 -12.26 5.90 1.99
C PRO A 274 -12.14 7.41 2.22
N ILE A 275 -11.03 7.98 1.74
CA ILE A 275 -10.71 9.39 1.91
C ILE A 275 -11.45 10.24 0.87
N SER A 276 -12.24 11.22 1.32
CA SER A 276 -12.73 12.30 0.45
C SER A 276 -11.61 13.31 0.21
N LEU A 277 -11.16 13.46 -1.03
CA LEU A 277 -10.07 14.37 -1.38
C LEU A 277 -10.35 15.81 -0.91
N ARG A 278 -11.59 16.30 -1.08
CA ARG A 278 -11.98 17.65 -0.65
C ARG A 278 -11.85 17.83 0.86
N VAL A 279 -12.36 16.86 1.64
CA VAL A 279 -12.27 16.91 3.10
C VAL A 279 -10.82 16.80 3.57
N ALA A 280 -10.03 15.91 2.95
CA ALA A 280 -8.63 15.74 3.27
C ALA A 280 -7.84 17.04 3.04
N LEU A 281 -8.03 17.72 1.90
CA LEU A 281 -7.34 18.96 1.59
C LEU A 281 -7.69 20.10 2.56
N GLU A 282 -8.96 20.21 2.97
CA GLU A 282 -9.39 21.17 4.00
C GLU A 282 -8.76 20.88 5.37
N LYS A 283 -8.67 19.61 5.76
CA LYS A 283 -7.98 19.20 6.99
C LYS A 283 -6.47 19.47 6.91
N ILE A 284 -5.82 19.08 5.81
CA ILE A 284 -4.39 19.30 5.55
C ILE A 284 -4.05 20.79 5.62
N LYS A 285 -4.88 21.65 5.04
CA LYS A 285 -4.70 23.10 5.12
C LYS A 285 -4.59 23.59 6.57
N ARG A 286 -5.48 23.11 7.44
CA ARG A 286 -5.48 23.46 8.87
C ARG A 286 -4.25 22.92 9.60
N TRP A 287 -3.86 21.68 9.35
CA TRP A 287 -2.71 21.07 10.03
C TRP A 287 -1.36 21.66 9.59
N VAL A 288 -1.23 22.06 8.32
CA VAL A 288 -0.06 22.77 7.82
C VAL A 288 -0.03 24.24 8.30
N GLY A 289 -1.18 24.81 8.65
CA GLY A 289 -1.31 26.18 9.18
C GLY A 289 -1.47 27.24 8.09
N ARG A 290 -2.18 26.91 7.00
CA ARG A 290 -2.51 27.81 5.87
C ARG A 290 -3.95 28.30 5.90
#